data_AF-A0A975REI8-F1
#
_entry.id   AF-A0A975REI8-F1
#
_cell.length_a   1.000
_cell.length_b   1.000
_cell.length_c   1.000
_cell.angle_alpha   90.00
_cell.angle_beta   90.00
_cell.angle_gamma   90.00
#
_symmetry.space_group_name_H-M   'P 1'
#
loop_
_entity.id
_entity.type
_entity.pdbx_description
1 polymer ?
#
loop_
_entity_poly.entity_id
_entity_poly.type
_entity_poly.pdbx_seq_one_letter_code
_entity_poly.pdbx_strand_id
1 'polypeptide(L)'
;MNDRPVYRAEDGELVGYLRRDGDGWLPLTVFGYPLAEAGPHEESVAELEGRGLAVLGDRWSVRHDGEWLACRLTEAEPGRVAVRITDFGSPDCGRTRVLDRPGPEVLRLD
;
A
#
# COMPACT_ATOMS: atom_id res chain seq x y z
N MET A 1 1.53 14.62 6.13
CA MET A 1 0.38 14.19 5.30
C MET A 1 -0.85 14.89 5.84
N ASN A 2 -1.72 15.40 4.98
CA ASN A 2 -3.02 15.95 5.38
C ASN A 2 -4.13 14.92 5.07
N ASP A 3 -3.80 13.64 5.24
CA ASP A 3 -4.65 12.50 4.92
C ASP A 3 -5.47 12.14 6.16
N ARG A 4 -6.73 11.75 5.97
CA ARG A 4 -7.66 11.43 7.07
C ARG A 4 -7.55 9.95 7.42
N PRO A 5 -7.24 9.58 8.67
CA PRO A 5 -7.18 8.18 9.06
C PRO A 5 -8.59 7.55 9.02
N VAL A 6 -8.66 6.29 8.60
CA VAL A 6 -9.88 5.47 8.66
C VAL A 6 -9.62 4.30 9.59
N TYR A 7 -10.55 4.10 10.53
CA TYR A 7 -10.50 3.04 11.53
C TYR A 7 -11.66 2.08 11.27
N ARG A 8 -11.40 0.77 11.32
CA ARG A 8 -12.44 -0.25 11.19
C ARG A 8 -13.42 -0.13 12.35
N ALA A 9 -14.71 -0.13 12.05
CA ALA A 9 -15.75 0.05 13.05
C ALA A 9 -15.77 -1.02 14.16
N GLU A 10 -15.34 -2.25 13.84
CA GLU A 10 -15.44 -3.42 14.74
C GLU A 10 -14.46 -3.37 15.92
N ASP A 11 -13.21 -2.93 15.68
CA ASP A 11 -12.11 -3.03 16.64
C ASP A 11 -11.31 -1.71 16.80
N GLY A 12 -11.63 -0.69 15.99
CA GLY A 12 -10.90 0.58 15.98
C GLY A 12 -9.50 0.48 15.38
N GLU A 13 -9.17 -0.59 14.66
CA GLU A 13 -7.88 -0.76 14.00
C GLU A 13 -7.73 0.24 12.83
N LEU A 14 -6.56 0.87 12.70
CA LEU A 14 -6.25 1.74 11.57
C LEU A 14 -6.15 0.90 10.29
N VAL A 15 -7.07 1.11 9.35
CA VAL A 15 -7.12 0.35 8.09
C VAL A 15 -6.52 1.10 6.89
N GLY A 16 -6.28 2.40 7.03
CA GLY A 16 -5.65 3.21 5.99
C GLY A 16 -5.98 4.69 6.13
N TYR A 17 -5.87 5.41 5.02
CA TYR A 17 -6.10 6.84 4.96
C TYR A 17 -6.92 7.24 3.74
N LEU A 18 -7.67 8.34 3.86
CA LEU A 18 -8.33 9.01 2.74
C LEU A 18 -7.62 10.32 2.41
N ARG A 19 -7.33 10.52 1.13
CA ARG A 19 -6.84 11.80 0.59
C ARG A 19 -7.91 12.41 -0.30
N ARG A 20 -8.13 13.72 -0.18
CA ARG A 20 -8.98 14.43 -1.15
C ARG A 20 -8.31 14.44 -2.53
N ASP A 21 -9.08 14.05 -3.54
CA ASP A 21 -8.67 14.11 -4.94
C ASP A 21 -9.87 14.51 -5.79
N GLY A 22 -9.83 15.74 -6.36
CA GLY A 22 -10.99 16.38 -6.95
C GLY A 22 -12.20 16.43 -6.00
N ASP A 23 -13.36 16.01 -6.48
CA ASP A 23 -14.60 15.91 -5.71
C ASP A 23 -14.70 14.60 -4.89
N GLY A 24 -13.76 13.68 -5.09
CA GLY A 24 -13.73 12.36 -4.48
C GLY A 24 -12.71 12.19 -3.36
N TRP A 25 -12.51 10.93 -3.00
CA TRP A 25 -11.58 10.47 -1.98
C TRP A 25 -10.77 9.31 -2.52
N LEU A 26 -9.45 9.43 -2.44
CA LEU A 26 -8.52 8.37 -2.81
C LEU A 26 -8.24 7.51 -1.56
N PRO A 27 -8.60 6.20 -1.57
CA PRO A 27 -8.25 5.28 -0.50
C PRO A 27 -6.78 4.88 -0.58
N LEU A 28 -6.07 5.03 0.53
CA LEU A 28 -4.64 4.76 0.66
C LEU A 28 -4.40 3.69 1.73
N THR A 29 -3.45 2.79 1.49
CA THR A 29 -2.92 1.89 2.53
C THR A 29 -2.36 2.68 3.72
N VAL A 30 -2.08 1.97 4.82
CA VAL A 30 -1.43 2.57 6.01
C VAL A 30 -0.06 3.21 5.73
N PHE A 31 0.58 2.89 4.60
CA PHE A 31 1.84 3.51 4.16
C PHE A 31 1.67 4.52 3.01
N GLY A 32 0.44 4.81 2.59
CA GLY A 32 0.11 5.86 1.64
C GLY A 32 0.02 5.43 0.17
N TYR A 33 -0.06 4.13 -0.12
CA TYR A 33 -0.18 3.60 -1.49
C TYR A 33 -1.66 3.57 -1.94
N PRO A 34 -2.00 4.01 -3.17
CA PRO A 34 -3.39 4.03 -3.64
C PRO A 34 -3.95 2.63 -3.87
N LEU A 35 -5.13 2.33 -3.29
CA LEU A 35 -5.80 1.04 -3.43
C LEU A 35 -6.83 0.99 -4.56
N ALA A 36 -7.46 2.13 -4.84
CA ALA A 36 -8.43 2.29 -5.90
C ALA A 36 -8.35 3.73 -6.44
N GLU A 37 -9.14 4.03 -7.47
CA GLU A 37 -9.32 5.40 -7.94
C GLU A 37 -10.11 6.24 -6.92
N ALA A 38 -10.06 7.56 -7.07
CA ALA A 38 -10.82 8.46 -6.21
C ALA A 38 -12.33 8.30 -6.44
N GLY A 39 -13.10 8.13 -5.37
CA GLY A 39 -14.54 7.88 -5.43
C GLY A 39 -15.33 8.58 -4.32
N PRO A 40 -16.64 8.28 -4.18
CA PRO A 40 -17.45 8.74 -3.07
C PRO A 40 -16.86 8.31 -1.72
N HIS A 41 -17.02 9.16 -0.69
CA HIS A 41 -16.42 8.92 0.62
C HIS A 41 -16.77 7.55 1.21
N GLU A 42 -18.04 7.15 1.17
CA GLU A 42 -18.52 5.88 1.74
C GLU A 42 -17.92 4.67 1.03
N GLU A 43 -17.81 4.71 -0.29
CA GLU A 43 -17.18 3.64 -1.09
C GLU A 43 -15.68 3.54 -0.79
N SER A 44 -14.99 4.69 -0.65
CA SER A 44 -13.58 4.70 -0.29
C SER A 44 -13.32 4.19 1.14
N VAL A 45 -14.23 4.46 2.08
CA VAL A 45 -14.17 3.87 3.43
C VAL A 45 -14.38 2.35 3.36
N ALA A 46 -15.39 1.89 2.62
CA ALA A 46 -15.68 0.47 2.47
C ALA A 46 -14.51 -0.30 1.84
N GLU A 47 -13.81 0.28 0.87
CA GLU A 47 -12.58 -0.29 0.29
C GLU A 47 -11.49 -0.47 1.35
N LEU A 48 -11.30 0.52 2.23
CA LEU A 48 -10.30 0.43 3.30
C LEU A 48 -10.69 -0.58 4.37
N GLU A 49 -11.95 -0.63 4.80
CA GLU A 49 -12.42 -1.60 5.79
C GLU A 49 -12.30 -3.04 5.27
N GLY A 50 -12.61 -3.27 3.99
CA GLY A 50 -12.56 -4.58 3.36
C GLY A 50 -11.16 -5.06 2.96
N ARG A 51 -10.28 -4.15 2.48
CA ARG A 51 -8.99 -4.54 1.87
C ARG A 51 -7.76 -3.86 2.45
N GLY A 52 -7.91 -2.77 3.21
CA GLY A 52 -6.82 -1.89 3.62
C GLY A 52 -5.64 -2.58 4.30
N LEU A 53 -5.92 -3.51 5.22
CA LEU A 53 -4.88 -4.33 5.88
C LEU A 53 -4.63 -5.67 5.19
N ALA A 54 -5.67 -6.28 4.61
CA ALA A 54 -5.53 -7.56 3.92
C ALA A 54 -4.49 -7.48 2.79
N VAL A 55 -4.47 -6.37 2.06
CA VAL A 55 -3.54 -6.11 0.96
C VAL A 55 -2.07 -6.14 1.37
N LEU A 56 -1.75 -5.93 2.65
CA LEU A 56 -0.36 -6.00 3.13
C LEU A 56 0.23 -7.40 3.00
N GLY A 57 -0.63 -8.43 3.09
CA GLY A 57 -0.28 -9.84 2.94
C GLY A 57 -0.34 -10.35 1.50
N ASP A 58 -0.76 -9.53 0.54
CA ASP A 58 -0.88 -9.92 -0.87
C ASP A 58 0.49 -10.05 -1.55
N ARG A 59 0.48 -10.46 -2.81
CA ARG A 59 1.69 -10.51 -3.63
C ARG A 59 1.98 -9.11 -4.16
N TRP A 60 3.22 -8.69 -3.99
CA TRP A 60 3.70 -7.41 -4.48
C TRP A 60 4.88 -7.62 -5.42
N SER A 61 5.12 -6.63 -6.26
CA SER A 61 6.33 -6.50 -7.06
C SER A 61 6.97 -5.13 -6.79
N VAL A 62 8.30 -5.10 -6.67
CA VAL A 62 9.07 -3.86 -6.49
C VAL A 62 9.95 -3.61 -7.71
N ARG A 63 10.03 -2.35 -8.14
CA ARG A 63 10.90 -1.91 -9.22
C ARG A 63 12.34 -1.90 -8.75
N HIS A 64 13.19 -2.73 -9.35
CA HIS A 64 14.62 -2.82 -9.03
C HIS A 64 15.43 -2.94 -10.32
N ASP A 65 16.40 -2.07 -10.52
CA ASP A 65 17.33 -2.07 -11.66
C ASP A 65 16.66 -2.21 -13.03
N GLY A 66 15.48 -1.58 -13.19
CA GLY A 66 14.72 -1.59 -14.44
C GLY A 66 13.82 -2.82 -14.63
N GLU A 67 13.74 -3.70 -13.63
CA GLU A 67 12.89 -4.90 -13.63
C GLU A 67 11.87 -4.85 -12.49
N TRP A 68 10.82 -5.66 -12.63
CA TRP A 68 9.85 -5.88 -11.57
C TRP A 68 10.17 -7.22 -10.92
N LEU A 69 10.50 -7.19 -9.63
CA LEU A 69 10.83 -8.39 -8.87
C LEU A 69 9.74 -8.66 -7.84
N ALA A 70 9.30 -9.91 -7.75
CA ALA A 70 8.35 -10.32 -6.71
C ALA A 70 8.91 -10.01 -5.31
N CYS A 71 8.07 -9.49 -4.43
CA CYS A 71 8.42 -9.17 -3.05
C CYS A 71 7.25 -9.38 -2.08
N ARG A 72 7.55 -9.35 -0.79
CA ARG A 72 6.57 -9.27 0.30
C ARG A 72 6.80 -8.03 1.14
N LEU A 73 5.73 -7.42 1.63
CA LEU A 73 5.84 -6.37 2.63
C LEU A 73 6.25 -6.99 3.97
N THR A 74 7.13 -6.33 4.70
CA THR A 74 7.67 -6.82 5.98
C THR A 74 7.40 -5.85 7.13
N GLU A 75 7.38 -4.55 6.85
CA GLU A 75 6.99 -3.49 7.79
C GLU A 75 6.23 -2.43 7.01
N ALA A 76 5.18 -1.86 7.61
CA ALA A 76 4.40 -0.77 7.02
C ALA A 76 4.15 0.31 8.09
N GLU A 77 4.56 1.53 7.77
CA GLU A 77 4.45 2.71 8.61
C GLU A 77 3.90 3.88 7.76
N PRO A 78 3.32 4.92 8.38
CA PRO A 78 2.84 6.09 7.63
C PRO A 78 3.90 6.70 6.71
N GLY A 79 3.73 6.52 5.42
CA GLY A 79 4.63 7.02 4.37
C GLY A 79 5.92 6.21 4.16
N ARG A 80 6.07 5.02 4.75
CA ARG A 80 7.26 4.18 4.61
C ARG A 80 6.87 2.70 4.62
N VAL A 81 7.48 1.91 3.74
CA VAL A 81 7.25 0.45 3.69
C VAL A 81 8.56 -0.28 3.44
N ALA A 82 8.78 -1.37 4.18
CA ALA A 82 9.90 -2.26 3.96
C ALA A 82 9.43 -3.49 3.17
N VAL A 83 10.10 -3.79 2.06
CA VAL A 83 9.82 -4.95 1.22
C VAL A 83 11.01 -5.90 1.20
N ARG A 84 10.76 -7.20 1.22
CA ARG A 84 11.77 -8.23 1.00
C ARG A 84 11.56 -8.84 -0.38
N ILE A 85 12.59 -8.82 -1.21
CA ILE A 85 12.56 -9.45 -2.53
C ILE A 85 12.47 -10.96 -2.33
N THR A 86 11.52 -11.59 -3.02
CA THR A 86 11.22 -13.03 -2.97
C THR A 86 11.29 -13.67 -4.35
N ASP A 87 11.86 -12.97 -5.33
CA ASP A 87 12.12 -13.49 -6.66
C ASP A 87 13.37 -14.37 -6.64
N PHE A 88 13.19 -15.69 -6.60
CA PHE A 88 14.29 -16.65 -6.51
C PHE A 88 15.22 -16.67 -7.73
N GLY A 89 14.81 -16.09 -8.87
CA GLY A 89 15.66 -15.96 -10.06
C GLY A 89 16.60 -14.75 -9.99
N SER A 90 16.36 -13.83 -9.06
CA SER A 90 17.14 -12.59 -8.91
C SER A 90 18.33 -12.79 -7.96
N PRO A 91 19.51 -12.19 -8.25
CA PRO A 91 20.62 -12.14 -7.30
C PRO A 91 20.27 -11.38 -6.02
N ASP A 92 19.23 -10.52 -6.05
CA ASP A 92 18.76 -9.76 -4.90
C ASP A 92 17.67 -10.49 -4.10
N CYS A 93 17.39 -11.76 -4.38
CA CYS A 93 16.50 -12.57 -3.58
C CYS A 93 16.89 -12.53 -2.09
N GLY A 94 15.92 -12.27 -1.22
CA GLY A 94 16.13 -12.13 0.22
C GLY A 94 16.59 -10.74 0.66
N ARG A 95 16.96 -9.84 -0.26
CA ARG A 95 17.33 -8.45 0.07
C ARG A 95 16.11 -7.66 0.52
N THR A 96 16.28 -6.88 1.59
CA THR A 96 15.28 -5.94 2.07
C THR A 96 15.54 -4.55 1.49
N ARG A 97 14.47 -3.86 1.09
CA ARG A 97 14.48 -2.47 0.66
C ARG A 97 13.46 -1.68 1.45
N VAL A 98 13.81 -0.47 1.80
CA VAL A 98 12.91 0.50 2.43
C VAL A 98 12.52 1.51 1.36
N LEU A 99 11.22 1.75 1.22
CA LEU A 99 10.65 2.66 0.23
C LEU A 99 9.94 3.80 0.96
N ASP A 100 10.25 5.03 0.57
CA ASP A 100 9.58 6.23 1.08
C ASP A 100 8.44 6.64 0.15
N ARG A 101 7.21 6.55 0.66
CA ARG A 101 5.96 6.88 -0.05
C ARG A 101 5.92 6.34 -1.48
N PRO A 102 6.14 5.03 -1.72
CA PRO A 102 6.20 4.50 -3.07
C PRO A 102 4.85 4.64 -3.78
N GLY A 103 4.87 5.10 -5.02
CA GLY A 103 3.75 5.01 -5.93
C GLY A 103 3.76 3.71 -6.77
N PRO A 104 2.73 3.53 -7.62
CA PRO A 104 2.59 2.39 -8.54
C PRO A 104 3.79 2.16 -9.48
N GLU A 105 4.61 3.19 -9.71
CA GLU A 105 5.81 3.15 -10.53
C GLU A 105 7.02 2.47 -9.84
N VAL A 106 7.00 2.36 -8.51
CA VAL A 106 8.07 1.72 -7.71
C VAL A 106 7.60 0.44 -7.04
N LEU A 107 6.32 0.35 -6.67
CA LEU A 107 5.72 -0.79 -5.99
C LEU A 107 4.39 -1.11 -6.66
N ARG A 108 4.08 -2.38 -6.91
CA ARG A 108 2.84 -2.79 -7.57
C ARG A 108 2.22 -3.97 -6.86
N LEU A 109 0.89 -3.93 -6.70
CA LEU A 109 0.07 -5.05 -6.30
C LEU A 109 -0.17 -5.97 -7.51
N ASP A 110 0.13 -7.26 -7.41
CA ASP A 110 0.00 -8.24 -8.50
C ASP A 110 -1.34 -9.03 -8.49
#